data_AF-W6KN73-F1
#
_entry.id   AF-W6KN73-F1
#
_cell.length_a   1.000
_cell.length_b   1.000
_cell.length_c   1.000
_cell.angle_alpha   90.00
_cell.angle_beta   90.00
_cell.angle_gamma   90.00
#
_symmetry.space_group_name_H-M   'P 1'
#
loop_
_entity.id
_entity.type
_entity.pdbx_description
1 polymer ?
#
loop_
_entity_poly.entity_id
_entity_poly.type
_entity_poly.pdbx_seq_one_letter_code
_entity_poly.pdbx_strand_id
1 'polypeptide(L)'
;MSIRSFPRGEFIFREGETGGYAYILQSGEVEIVKSTAKGPMVLGTVDKGTLFGEMAIIDESPRSASARAKTDVEALEVNRDAFLQHISRKPDAALSLMTRLATYVRSTNLNTIHAGDGLHAVDDQDQTEHEPNRALTDIIDDTDAIYDAKPSRPTLLTGILVLVFVLVAVVFLSVTFVDTTVSARGKFGTTVPNVIVQATTGSVIEDLLIRRGQVIKKGDVVAKLDGTYIRANLKVEEDQLAAINKRILRISTEQYLINSGEEIPRGLDLDEVSLDILSKRLDEYRSRQASFDADVSKLKQEISSAKSAVVIAKEQLSVKQRIEDARKALFDKKIGSLLNYLTAQDDRLAAKKEFAETINTVKNLSSELVSAEAERQAFVAEWSADLAEQLAKEEEANSEIHEEVVKLQRQTQDLTMRSPVDGVVLDLPSVTVGSIVKEGEPMLTLVRTNVPLALEVDVDPKDVSDLRIGADVSVKLDALPFQQFGDLPGKLIFVSNDTFPESLDGEKGAWYRGRVEISPEDIRALPKGFHLTPGMLATADLKVGQRRLVTYFTNPIVKNFQQSFQEPD
;
A
#
# COMPACT_ATOMS: atom_id res chain seq x y z
N MET A 1 -31.26 -39.72 -23.34
CA MET A 1 -31.95 -40.73 -22.53
C MET A 1 -32.77 -41.61 -23.46
N SER A 2 -32.67 -42.93 -23.36
CA SER A 2 -33.37 -43.92 -24.20
C SER A 2 -34.21 -44.86 -23.32
N ILE A 3 -35.45 -45.17 -23.72
CA ILE A 3 -36.29 -46.11 -22.96
C ILE A 3 -35.95 -47.54 -23.40
N ARG A 4 -35.71 -48.42 -22.44
CA ARG A 4 -35.58 -49.87 -22.64
C ARG A 4 -36.66 -50.63 -21.89
N SER A 5 -37.15 -51.71 -22.49
CA SER A 5 -38.11 -52.63 -21.89
C SER A 5 -37.41 -53.95 -21.56
N PHE A 6 -37.69 -54.48 -20.38
CA PHE A 6 -37.12 -55.70 -19.82
C PHE A 6 -38.28 -56.62 -19.38
N PRO A 7 -38.43 -57.84 -19.94
CA PRO A 7 -39.42 -58.80 -19.50
C PRO A 7 -39.11 -59.35 -18.09
N ARG A 8 -40.15 -59.86 -17.43
CA ARG A 8 -40.05 -60.47 -16.09
C ARG A 8 -38.94 -61.52 -16.02
N GLY A 9 -38.06 -61.37 -15.04
CA GLY A 9 -36.94 -62.27 -14.73
C GLY A 9 -35.62 -61.88 -15.38
N GLU A 10 -35.62 -60.93 -16.32
CA GLU A 10 -34.40 -60.47 -16.99
C GLU A 10 -33.56 -59.56 -16.08
N PHE A 11 -32.23 -59.67 -16.20
CA PHE A 11 -31.30 -58.79 -15.51
C PHE A 11 -31.08 -57.52 -16.32
N ILE A 12 -31.32 -56.37 -15.69
CA ILE A 12 -31.08 -55.04 -16.27
C ILE A 12 -29.58 -54.75 -16.27
N PHE A 13 -28.90 -55.14 -15.18
CA PHE A 13 -27.44 -55.22 -15.08
C PHE A 13 -27.07 -56.20 -13.97
N ARG A 14 -25.83 -56.71 -13.99
CA ARG A 14 -25.32 -57.66 -13.00
C ARG A 14 -24.26 -57.03 -12.09
N GLU A 15 -24.15 -57.58 -10.88
CA GLU A 15 -23.09 -57.26 -9.92
C GLU A 15 -21.71 -57.47 -10.57
N GLY A 16 -20.79 -56.53 -10.36
CA GLY A 16 -19.45 -56.53 -10.93
C GLY A 16 -19.36 -56.02 -12.37
N GLU A 17 -20.47 -55.75 -13.06
CA GLU A 17 -20.41 -55.10 -14.38
C GLU A 17 -19.96 -53.63 -14.25
N THR A 18 -19.19 -53.15 -15.20
CA THR A 18 -18.88 -51.72 -15.33
C THR A 18 -19.88 -51.10 -16.30
N GLY A 19 -20.72 -50.16 -15.85
CA GLY A 19 -21.77 -49.58 -16.68
C GLY A 19 -21.80 -48.06 -16.60
N GLY A 20 -21.80 -47.39 -17.75
CA GLY A 20 -21.83 -45.92 -17.86
C GLY A 20 -23.21 -45.27 -17.82
N TYR A 21 -24.27 -46.03 -17.49
CA TYR A 21 -25.67 -45.58 -17.50
C TYR A 21 -26.40 -45.95 -16.22
N ALA A 22 -27.29 -45.09 -15.73
CA ALA A 22 -28.22 -45.37 -14.64
C ALA A 22 -29.63 -45.46 -15.22
N TYR A 23 -30.57 -45.97 -14.44
CA TYR A 23 -31.91 -46.27 -14.93
C TYR A 23 -32.95 -45.58 -14.06
N ILE A 24 -33.90 -44.86 -14.68
CA ILE A 24 -35.10 -44.36 -14.00
C ILE A 24 -36.26 -45.29 -14.34
N LEU A 25 -36.86 -45.91 -13.33
CA LEU A 25 -37.98 -46.83 -13.53
C LEU A 25 -39.25 -46.08 -13.97
N GLN A 26 -39.80 -46.38 -15.14
CA GLN A 26 -41.03 -45.75 -15.66
C GLN A 26 -42.27 -46.59 -15.38
N SER A 27 -42.14 -47.92 -15.46
CA SER A 27 -43.22 -48.88 -15.18
C SER A 27 -42.63 -50.24 -14.76
N GLY A 28 -43.39 -51.00 -13.97
CA GLY A 28 -42.97 -52.31 -13.42
C GLY A 28 -42.28 -52.23 -12.05
N GLU A 29 -41.82 -53.38 -11.56
CA GLU A 29 -41.05 -53.53 -10.32
C GLU A 29 -39.68 -54.14 -10.60
N VAL A 30 -38.63 -53.57 -10.00
CA VAL A 30 -37.25 -54.08 -10.08
C VAL A 30 -36.79 -54.49 -8.68
N GLU A 31 -36.13 -55.63 -8.57
CA GLU A 31 -35.48 -56.07 -7.33
C GLU A 31 -33.95 -55.99 -7.45
N ILE A 32 -33.31 -55.50 -6.41
CA ILE A 32 -31.85 -55.45 -6.28
C ILE A 32 -31.39 -56.71 -5.56
N VAL A 33 -30.49 -57.47 -6.17
CA VAL A 33 -30.08 -58.80 -5.74
C VAL A 33 -28.56 -58.85 -5.61
N LYS A 34 -28.06 -59.31 -4.47
CA LYS A 34 -26.63 -59.54 -4.24
C LYS A 34 -26.32 -61.03 -4.20
N SER A 35 -25.21 -61.42 -4.80
CA SER A 35 -24.76 -62.81 -4.78
C SER A 35 -24.10 -63.12 -3.43
N THR A 36 -24.64 -64.08 -2.67
CA THR A 36 -24.04 -64.53 -1.40
C THR A 36 -23.71 -66.02 -1.48
N ALA A 37 -22.84 -66.50 -0.58
CA ALA A 37 -22.46 -67.93 -0.51
C ALA A 37 -23.63 -68.89 -0.23
N LYS A 38 -24.79 -68.37 0.22
CA LYS A 38 -26.02 -69.13 0.48
C LYS A 38 -27.10 -68.98 -0.61
N GLY A 39 -26.81 -68.27 -1.70
CA GLY A 39 -27.73 -68.00 -2.82
C GLY A 39 -27.99 -66.49 -3.06
N PRO A 40 -28.80 -66.13 -4.08
CA PRO A 40 -29.14 -64.74 -4.38
C PRO A 40 -29.99 -64.13 -3.26
N MET A 41 -29.51 -63.06 -2.64
CA MET A 41 -30.20 -62.33 -1.58
C MET A 41 -30.82 -61.06 -2.16
N VAL A 42 -32.13 -60.89 -2.02
CA VAL A 42 -32.83 -59.65 -2.42
C VAL A 42 -32.57 -58.58 -1.36
N LEU A 43 -31.91 -57.50 -1.76
CA LEU A 43 -31.58 -56.35 -0.90
C LEU A 43 -32.72 -55.33 -0.81
N GLY A 44 -33.61 -55.29 -1.80
CA GLY A 44 -34.77 -54.40 -1.81
C GLY A 44 -35.41 -54.28 -3.20
N THR A 45 -36.56 -53.62 -3.27
CA THR A 45 -37.28 -53.31 -4.52
C THR A 45 -37.23 -51.82 -4.85
N VAL A 46 -37.26 -51.50 -6.14
CA VAL A 46 -37.24 -50.14 -6.68
C VAL A 46 -38.63 -49.76 -7.16
N ASP A 47 -39.10 -48.61 -6.71
CA ASP A 47 -40.43 -48.08 -7.03
C ASP A 47 -40.40 -47.20 -8.27
N LYS A 48 -41.54 -47.08 -8.95
CA LYS A 48 -41.69 -46.22 -10.13
C LYS A 48 -41.24 -44.78 -9.87
N GLY A 49 -40.54 -44.20 -10.84
CA GLY A 49 -39.97 -42.86 -10.79
C GLY A 49 -38.60 -42.79 -10.10
N THR A 50 -38.14 -43.89 -9.49
CA THR A 50 -36.88 -43.94 -8.77
C THR A 50 -35.72 -44.23 -9.71
N LEU A 51 -34.60 -43.54 -9.49
CA LEU A 51 -33.33 -43.81 -10.14
C LEU A 51 -32.59 -44.95 -9.40
N PHE A 52 -32.03 -45.89 -10.13
CA PHE A 52 -31.20 -46.96 -9.59
C PHE A 52 -30.00 -47.25 -10.50
N GLY A 53 -28.92 -47.78 -9.90
CA GLY A 53 -27.64 -47.95 -10.60
C GLY A 53 -26.86 -46.63 -10.71
N GLU A 54 -27.10 -45.70 -9.81
CA GLU A 54 -26.43 -44.40 -9.72
C GLU A 54 -24.97 -44.53 -9.25
N MET A 55 -24.68 -45.48 -8.36
CA MET A 55 -23.38 -45.55 -7.66
C MET A 55 -22.22 -45.66 -8.64
N ALA A 56 -22.30 -46.61 -9.58
CA ALA A 56 -21.26 -46.86 -10.58
C ALA A 56 -20.98 -45.68 -11.52
N ILE A 57 -21.87 -44.68 -11.61
CA ILE A 57 -21.64 -43.45 -12.40
C ILE A 57 -21.06 -42.34 -11.54
N ILE A 58 -21.34 -42.36 -10.24
CA ILE A 58 -20.81 -41.39 -9.28
C ILE A 58 -19.35 -41.72 -9.00
N ASP A 59 -19.05 -42.98 -8.65
CA ASP A 59 -17.74 -43.42 -8.15
C ASP A 59 -16.90 -44.21 -9.18
N GLU A 60 -17.43 -44.44 -10.38
CA GLU A 60 -16.81 -45.21 -11.47
C GLU A 60 -16.42 -46.65 -11.09
N SER A 61 -16.97 -47.17 -9.99
CA SER A 61 -16.72 -48.53 -9.52
C SER A 61 -17.68 -49.54 -10.15
N PRO A 62 -17.31 -50.84 -10.21
CA PRO A 62 -18.20 -51.89 -10.70
C PRO A 62 -19.52 -51.95 -9.91
N ARG A 63 -20.62 -52.39 -10.53
CA ARG A 63 -21.94 -52.49 -9.90
C ARG A 63 -21.88 -53.26 -8.58
N SER A 64 -22.33 -52.64 -7.50
CA SER A 64 -22.30 -53.23 -6.15
C SER A 64 -23.36 -54.33 -5.90
N ALA A 65 -24.35 -54.46 -6.79
CA ALA A 65 -25.39 -55.49 -6.78
C ALA A 65 -26.01 -55.63 -8.19
N SER A 66 -26.73 -56.72 -8.43
CA SER A 66 -27.49 -56.95 -9.67
C SER A 66 -28.89 -56.33 -9.58
N ALA A 67 -29.46 -55.89 -10.71
CA ALA A 67 -30.85 -55.46 -10.80
C ALA A 67 -31.64 -56.41 -11.71
N ARG A 68 -32.73 -57.00 -11.19
CA ARG A 68 -33.57 -57.95 -11.92
C ARG A 68 -35.01 -57.46 -12.01
N ALA A 69 -35.62 -57.57 -13.19
CA ALA A 69 -37.00 -57.22 -13.41
C ALA A 69 -37.92 -58.25 -12.73
N LYS A 70 -38.72 -57.81 -11.75
CA LYS A 70 -39.66 -58.67 -11.02
C LYS A 70 -40.99 -58.83 -11.77
N THR A 71 -41.36 -57.81 -12.55
CA THR A 71 -42.43 -57.80 -13.57
C THR A 71 -41.84 -57.38 -14.91
N ASP A 72 -42.66 -57.27 -15.96
CA ASP A 72 -42.23 -56.53 -17.16
C ASP A 72 -41.99 -55.06 -16.76
N VAL A 73 -40.84 -54.53 -17.16
CA VAL A 73 -40.29 -53.25 -16.69
C VAL A 73 -39.92 -52.37 -17.89
N GLU A 74 -40.30 -51.10 -17.84
CA GLU A 74 -39.72 -50.08 -18.72
C GLU A 74 -38.87 -49.11 -17.89
N ALA A 75 -37.62 -48.92 -18.31
CA ALA A 75 -36.67 -48.05 -17.63
C ALA A 75 -35.98 -47.11 -18.62
N LEU A 76 -35.77 -45.86 -18.18
CA LEU A 76 -35.10 -44.82 -18.95
C LEU A 76 -33.60 -44.82 -18.63
N GLU A 77 -32.76 -45.03 -19.64
CA GLU A 77 -31.30 -44.94 -19.53
C GLU A 77 -30.83 -43.49 -19.44
N VAL A 78 -30.03 -43.22 -18.41
CA VAL A 78 -29.49 -41.91 -18.07
C VAL A 78 -27.97 -42.01 -18.00
N ASN A 79 -27.26 -41.27 -18.85
CA ASN A 79 -25.79 -41.18 -18.79
C ASN A 79 -25.35 -40.19 -17.69
N ARG A 80 -24.03 -40.14 -17.41
CA ARG A 80 -23.46 -39.30 -16.35
C ARG A 80 -23.83 -37.82 -16.46
N ASP A 81 -23.73 -37.23 -17.65
CA ASP A 81 -24.03 -35.81 -17.84
C ASP A 81 -25.52 -35.52 -17.62
N ALA A 82 -26.41 -36.38 -18.12
CA ALA A 82 -27.84 -36.24 -17.90
C ALA A 82 -28.23 -36.50 -16.44
N PHE A 83 -27.50 -37.37 -15.74
CA PHE A 83 -27.66 -37.64 -14.31
C PHE A 83 -27.29 -36.42 -13.46
N LEU A 84 -26.11 -35.83 -13.68
CA LEU A 84 -25.68 -34.62 -12.98
C LEU A 84 -26.64 -33.46 -13.25
N GLN A 85 -27.07 -33.28 -14.51
CA GLN A 85 -28.06 -32.25 -14.86
C GLN A 85 -29.43 -32.49 -14.21
N HIS A 86 -29.82 -33.76 -14.00
CA HIS A 86 -31.07 -34.10 -13.33
C HIS A 86 -31.03 -33.79 -11.84
N ILE A 87 -29.93 -34.14 -11.15
CA ILE A 87 -29.70 -33.81 -9.74
C ILE A 87 -29.69 -32.29 -9.53
N SER A 88 -29.02 -31.53 -10.41
CA SER A 88 -28.94 -30.07 -10.28
C SER A 88 -30.28 -29.35 -10.50
N ARG A 89 -31.22 -29.94 -11.25
CA ARG A 89 -32.50 -29.29 -11.60
C ARG A 89 -33.66 -29.68 -10.69
N LYS A 90 -33.58 -30.78 -9.93
CA LYS A 90 -34.64 -31.29 -9.06
C LYS A 90 -34.10 -31.64 -7.67
N PRO A 91 -34.15 -30.70 -6.69
CA PRO A 91 -33.65 -30.92 -5.33
C PRO A 91 -34.23 -32.15 -4.64
N ASP A 92 -35.51 -32.47 -4.89
CA ASP A 92 -36.20 -33.63 -4.32
C ASP A 92 -35.58 -34.97 -4.74
N ALA A 93 -35.03 -35.03 -5.97
CA ALA A 93 -34.36 -36.23 -6.47
C ALA A 93 -33.03 -36.48 -5.74
N ALA A 94 -32.28 -35.41 -5.43
CA ALA A 94 -31.05 -35.48 -4.65
C ALA A 94 -31.33 -35.89 -3.19
N LEU A 95 -32.39 -35.34 -2.58
CA LEU A 95 -32.79 -35.66 -1.21
C LEU A 95 -33.25 -37.12 -1.07
N SER A 96 -34.02 -37.62 -2.04
CA SER A 96 -34.45 -39.04 -2.08
C SER A 96 -33.25 -39.99 -2.23
N LEU A 97 -32.27 -39.63 -3.05
CA LEU A 97 -31.01 -40.38 -3.21
C LEU A 97 -30.23 -40.44 -1.89
N MET A 98 -30.01 -39.29 -1.24
CA MET A 98 -29.28 -39.22 0.03
C MET A 98 -29.98 -40.01 1.14
N THR A 99 -31.32 -39.95 1.19
CA THR A 99 -32.12 -40.71 2.18
C THR A 99 -31.99 -42.21 1.95
N ARG A 100 -31.98 -42.68 0.69
CA ARG A 100 -31.79 -44.10 0.36
C ARG A 100 -30.38 -44.59 0.67
N LEU A 101 -29.34 -43.84 0.31
CA LEU A 101 -27.96 -44.20 0.66
C LEU A 101 -27.77 -44.26 2.19
N ALA A 102 -28.35 -43.31 2.93
CA ALA A 102 -28.35 -43.36 4.39
C ALA A 102 -29.10 -44.59 4.96
N THR A 103 -30.23 -44.96 4.36
CA THR A 103 -30.99 -46.16 4.74
C THR A 103 -30.23 -47.44 4.41
N TYR A 104 -29.53 -47.49 3.27
CA TYR A 104 -28.71 -48.61 2.83
C TYR A 104 -27.47 -48.80 3.74
N VAL A 105 -26.80 -47.72 4.12
CA VAL A 105 -25.68 -47.76 5.08
C VAL A 105 -26.18 -48.22 6.46
N ARG A 106 -27.37 -47.78 6.89
CA ARG A 106 -27.98 -48.28 8.14
C ARG A 106 -28.36 -49.76 8.06
N SER A 107 -28.89 -50.24 6.93
CA SER A 107 -29.30 -51.64 6.79
C SER A 107 -28.12 -52.60 6.60
N THR A 108 -26.99 -52.13 6.04
CA THR A 108 -25.73 -52.88 6.00
C THR A 108 -25.02 -52.93 7.35
N ASN A 109 -25.15 -51.88 8.18
CA ASN A 109 -24.68 -51.90 9.57
C ASN A 109 -25.54 -52.80 10.49
N LEU A 110 -26.85 -52.93 10.25
CA LEU A 110 -27.72 -53.81 11.04
C LEU A 110 -27.48 -55.30 10.80
N ASN A 111 -26.99 -55.69 9.61
CA ASN A 111 -26.68 -57.09 9.28
C ASN A 111 -25.22 -57.50 9.55
N THR A 112 -24.35 -56.57 9.94
CA THR A 112 -22.98 -56.86 10.40
C THR A 112 -22.86 -57.02 11.92
N ILE A 113 -23.95 -56.79 12.68
CA ILE A 113 -24.02 -56.98 14.14
C ILE A 113 -24.40 -58.43 14.54
N HIS A 114 -24.70 -59.32 13.57
CA HIS A 114 -24.92 -60.75 13.83
C HIS A 114 -23.90 -61.70 13.18
N ALA A 115 -22.71 -61.20 12.86
CA ALA A 115 -21.58 -62.03 12.42
C ALA A 115 -20.28 -61.53 13.04
N GLY A 116 -20.14 -61.69 14.35
CA GLY A 116 -18.95 -61.26 15.08
C GLY A 116 -19.13 -61.32 16.59
N ASP A 117 -19.53 -62.47 17.13
CA ASP A 117 -19.26 -62.77 18.54
C ASP A 117 -18.85 -64.24 18.70
N GLY A 118 -17.80 -64.43 19.48
CA GLY A 118 -17.17 -65.71 19.79
C GLY A 118 -15.87 -65.96 19.05
N LEU A 119 -14.74 -65.49 19.60
CA LEU A 119 -13.42 -66.14 19.48
C LEU A 119 -12.42 -65.54 20.48
N HIS A 120 -12.19 -66.27 21.58
CA HIS A 120 -10.93 -66.58 22.25
C HIS A 120 -11.29 -67.59 23.35
N ALA A 121 -10.76 -68.81 23.39
CA ALA A 121 -9.34 -69.05 23.65
C ALA A 121 -8.72 -70.19 22.82
N VAL A 122 -7.44 -69.95 22.54
CA VAL A 122 -6.36 -70.82 22.02
C VAL A 122 -5.79 -71.56 23.28
N ASP A 123 -5.34 -72.82 23.28
CA ASP A 123 -4.37 -73.41 22.36
C ASP A 123 -4.32 -74.96 22.41
N ASP A 124 -3.62 -75.47 21.40
CA ASP A 124 -2.81 -76.69 21.33
C ASP A 124 -3.44 -78.05 20.94
N GLN A 125 -3.38 -78.25 19.63
CA GLN A 125 -2.62 -79.29 18.90
C GLN A 125 -2.74 -80.79 19.25
N ASP A 126 -3.00 -81.49 18.14
CA ASP A 126 -2.50 -82.80 17.73
C ASP A 126 -3.30 -84.09 18.03
N GLN A 127 -3.87 -84.56 16.91
CA GLN A 127 -3.75 -85.91 16.35
C GLN A 127 -4.51 -87.09 16.97
N THR A 128 -5.48 -87.51 16.15
CA THR A 128 -5.77 -88.90 15.72
C THR A 128 -6.46 -89.86 16.69
N GLU A 129 -7.73 -90.10 16.33
CA GLU A 129 -8.32 -91.40 16.02
C GLU A 129 -8.66 -92.44 17.10
N HIS A 130 -9.95 -92.85 17.02
CA HIS A 130 -10.61 -94.11 17.41
C HIS A 130 -11.16 -94.27 18.85
N GLU A 131 -12.51 -94.24 18.90
CA GLU A 131 -13.54 -95.00 19.66
C GLU A 131 -13.17 -95.86 20.92
N PRO A 132 -14.16 -96.27 21.74
CA PRO A 132 -15.30 -95.56 22.34
C PRO A 132 -15.42 -95.87 23.87
N ASN A 133 -16.49 -95.37 24.50
CA ASN A 133 -17.17 -95.91 25.70
C ASN A 133 -17.07 -95.12 27.03
N ARG A 134 -18.25 -95.08 27.67
CA ARG A 134 -18.60 -94.47 28.96
C ARG A 134 -17.84 -95.10 30.13
N ALA A 135 -17.27 -94.26 30.99
CA ALA A 135 -17.43 -94.25 32.45
C ALA A 135 -16.39 -93.29 33.06
N LEU A 136 -16.83 -92.39 33.95
CA LEU A 136 -16.11 -91.81 35.12
C LEU A 136 -16.73 -90.45 35.50
N THR A 137 -17.90 -90.52 36.13
CA THR A 137 -18.29 -89.59 37.19
C THR A 137 -17.49 -89.98 38.43
N ASP A 138 -16.43 -89.24 38.78
CA ASP A 138 -15.83 -89.19 40.13
C ASP A 138 -14.59 -88.28 40.15
N ILE A 139 -14.75 -86.98 39.83
CA ILE A 139 -13.79 -85.93 40.26
C ILE A 139 -14.57 -84.61 40.39
N ILE A 140 -15.47 -84.54 41.38
CA ILE A 140 -15.91 -83.25 41.94
C ILE A 140 -15.98 -83.46 43.45
N ASP A 141 -14.83 -83.39 44.11
CA ASP A 141 -14.74 -83.09 45.53
C ASP A 141 -13.31 -82.59 45.80
N ASP A 142 -13.13 -81.27 45.90
CA ASP A 142 -11.97 -80.53 46.46
C ASP A 142 -11.73 -79.20 45.71
N THR A 143 -12.66 -78.24 45.85
CA THR A 143 -12.39 -76.83 45.47
C THR A 143 -12.82 -75.80 46.53
N ASP A 144 -13.39 -76.25 47.66
CA ASP A 144 -13.83 -75.35 48.73
C ASP A 144 -12.74 -75.01 49.77
N ALA A 145 -11.48 -75.44 49.58
CA ALA A 145 -10.40 -75.28 50.57
C ALA A 145 -9.42 -74.10 50.33
N ILE A 146 -9.56 -73.29 49.26
CA ILE A 146 -8.58 -72.23 48.91
C ILE A 146 -9.03 -70.81 49.31
N TYR A 147 -10.30 -70.60 49.69
CA TYR A 147 -10.82 -69.25 49.97
C TYR A 147 -10.73 -68.79 51.44
N ASP A 148 -10.39 -69.65 52.41
CA ASP A 148 -10.37 -69.31 53.84
C ASP A 148 -8.97 -69.19 54.49
N ALA A 149 -7.89 -69.11 53.68
CA ALA A 149 -6.55 -68.87 54.21
C ALA A 149 -6.29 -67.36 54.45
N LYS A 150 -6.06 -66.97 55.72
CA LYS A 150 -5.60 -65.60 56.04
C LYS A 150 -4.29 -65.29 55.29
N PRO A 151 -4.18 -64.15 54.60
CA PRO A 151 -3.05 -63.85 53.73
C PRO A 151 -1.74 -63.79 54.51
N SER A 152 -0.69 -64.42 53.96
CA SER A 152 0.65 -64.43 54.53
C SER A 152 1.31 -63.04 54.39
N ARG A 153 2.10 -62.63 55.40
CA ARG A 153 2.73 -61.29 55.45
C ARG A 153 3.52 -60.88 54.17
N PRO A 154 4.22 -61.77 53.42
CA PRO A 154 4.95 -61.33 52.22
C PRO A 154 4.04 -60.99 51.03
N THR A 155 2.89 -61.65 50.84
CA THR A 155 1.99 -61.34 49.70
C THR A 155 1.28 -60.01 49.88
N LEU A 156 1.01 -59.63 51.12
CA LEU A 156 0.46 -58.33 51.48
C LEU A 156 1.51 -57.21 51.27
N LEU A 157 2.79 -57.51 51.53
CA LEU A 157 3.90 -56.58 51.35
C LEU A 157 4.23 -56.36 49.85
N THR A 158 4.20 -57.42 49.04
CA THR A 158 4.33 -57.29 47.57
C THR A 158 3.13 -56.56 46.97
N GLY A 159 1.91 -56.82 47.46
CA GLY A 159 0.71 -56.07 47.05
C GLY A 159 0.82 -54.57 47.37
N ILE A 160 1.28 -54.21 48.57
CA ILE A 160 1.54 -52.81 48.95
C ILE A 160 2.62 -52.18 48.08
N LEU A 161 3.71 -52.89 47.77
CA LEU A 161 4.82 -52.35 46.98
C LEU A 161 4.40 -52.08 45.52
N VAL A 162 3.62 -52.97 44.92
CA VAL A 162 3.03 -52.75 43.59
C VAL A 162 2.06 -51.56 43.62
N LEU A 163 1.22 -51.47 44.66
CA LEU A 163 0.30 -50.34 44.82
C LEU A 163 1.06 -49.01 44.95
N VAL A 164 2.14 -48.96 45.74
CA VAL A 164 2.99 -47.77 45.88
C VAL A 164 3.68 -47.44 44.56
N PHE A 165 4.20 -48.42 43.82
CA PHE A 165 4.81 -48.18 42.51
C PHE A 165 3.83 -47.58 41.50
N VAL A 166 2.60 -48.12 41.44
CA VAL A 166 1.52 -47.57 40.60
C VAL A 166 1.17 -46.15 41.04
N LEU A 167 1.10 -45.90 42.34
CA LEU A 167 0.79 -44.57 42.88
C LEU A 167 1.90 -43.56 42.55
N VAL A 168 3.17 -43.96 42.66
CA VAL A 168 4.32 -43.15 42.27
C VAL A 168 4.34 -42.89 40.76
N ALA A 169 4.05 -43.88 39.93
CA ALA A 169 3.97 -43.72 38.48
C ALA A 169 2.85 -42.77 38.07
N VAL A 170 1.67 -42.87 38.70
CA VAL A 170 0.54 -41.94 38.48
C VAL A 170 0.89 -40.52 38.91
N VAL A 171 1.57 -40.36 40.05
CA VAL A 171 2.06 -39.04 40.50
C VAL A 171 3.09 -38.48 39.51
N PHE A 172 4.05 -39.30 39.06
CA PHE A 172 5.06 -38.90 38.08
C PHE A 172 4.46 -38.48 36.73
N LEU A 173 3.53 -39.26 36.19
CA LEU A 173 2.77 -38.95 34.96
C LEU A 173 1.94 -37.68 35.10
N SER A 174 1.49 -37.37 36.32
CA SER A 174 0.68 -36.17 36.62
C SER A 174 1.51 -34.90 36.78
N VAL A 175 2.79 -35.01 37.19
CA VAL A 175 3.70 -33.87 37.40
C VAL A 175 4.54 -33.55 36.16
N THR A 176 4.76 -34.53 35.27
CA THR A 176 5.59 -34.34 34.07
C THR A 176 4.83 -33.67 32.93
N PHE A 177 5.43 -32.62 32.35
CA PHE A 177 4.91 -31.86 31.22
C PHE A 177 5.68 -32.20 29.94
N VAL A 178 4.98 -32.26 28.81
CA VAL A 178 5.54 -32.44 27.47
C VAL A 178 5.05 -31.32 26.56
N ASP A 179 5.97 -30.73 25.81
CA ASP A 179 5.65 -29.68 24.84
C ASP A 179 4.79 -30.26 23.70
N THR A 180 3.71 -29.57 23.36
CA THR A 180 2.85 -29.88 22.22
C THR A 180 3.22 -28.95 21.07
N THR A 181 3.50 -29.51 19.90
CA THR A 181 3.87 -28.76 18.70
C THR A 181 2.85 -28.97 17.59
N VAL A 182 2.56 -27.89 16.85
CA VAL A 182 1.81 -27.92 15.59
C VAL A 182 2.79 -27.71 14.45
N SER A 183 2.81 -28.61 13.47
CA SER A 183 3.67 -28.49 12.29
C SER A 183 2.91 -27.78 11.16
N ALA A 184 3.47 -26.68 10.67
CA ALA A 184 2.93 -25.90 9.57
C ALA A 184 3.98 -25.78 8.45
N ARG A 185 3.56 -25.91 7.19
CA ARG A 185 4.46 -25.68 6.05
C ARG A 185 4.51 -24.20 5.72
N GLY A 186 5.67 -23.72 5.29
CA GLY A 186 5.87 -22.32 5.01
C GLY A 186 6.94 -22.02 3.97
N LYS A 187 6.96 -20.77 3.56
CA LYS A 187 7.85 -20.22 2.55
C LYS A 187 8.45 -18.92 3.03
N PHE A 188 9.74 -18.74 2.80
CA PHE A 188 10.43 -17.50 3.15
C PHE A 188 9.98 -16.36 2.24
N GLY A 189 9.30 -15.38 2.82
CA GLY A 189 8.88 -14.16 2.16
C GLY A 189 9.77 -12.99 2.55
N THR A 190 9.83 -11.98 1.68
CA THR A 190 10.32 -10.66 2.09
C THR A 190 9.20 -9.95 2.83
N THR A 191 9.48 -9.39 4.01
CA THR A 191 8.50 -8.55 4.75
C THR A 191 8.11 -7.28 3.99
N VAL A 192 8.94 -6.89 3.02
CA VAL A 192 8.82 -5.64 2.30
C VAL A 192 8.48 -5.92 0.84
N PRO A 193 7.50 -5.22 0.24
CA PRO A 193 7.10 -5.45 -1.14
C PRO A 193 8.21 -5.10 -2.14
N ASN A 194 8.06 -5.62 -3.35
CA ASN A 194 8.94 -5.28 -4.47
C ASN A 194 8.82 -3.79 -4.82
N VAL A 195 9.92 -3.19 -5.25
CA VAL A 195 9.96 -1.79 -5.69
C VAL A 195 9.78 -1.75 -7.19
N ILE A 196 8.69 -1.13 -7.64
CA ILE A 196 8.43 -0.91 -9.07
C ILE A 196 9.03 0.44 -9.43
N VAL A 197 10.01 0.46 -10.32
CA VAL A 197 10.57 1.71 -10.84
C VAL A 197 9.79 2.07 -12.09
N GLN A 198 9.18 3.26 -12.09
CA GLN A 198 8.34 3.76 -13.17
C GLN A 198 9.03 4.91 -13.89
N ALA A 199 8.65 5.15 -15.15
CA ALA A 199 9.11 6.33 -15.88
C ALA A 199 8.50 7.61 -15.29
N THR A 200 9.36 8.56 -14.93
CA THR A 200 8.95 9.89 -14.43
C THR A 200 8.54 10.84 -15.55
N THR A 201 8.95 10.56 -16.78
CA THR A 201 8.61 11.38 -17.94
C THR A 201 8.46 10.50 -19.17
N GLY A 202 7.49 10.84 -20.03
CA GLY A 202 7.29 10.13 -21.28
C GLY A 202 8.38 10.45 -22.29
N SER A 203 9.18 9.46 -22.68
CA SER A 203 10.21 9.61 -23.71
C SER A 203 10.58 8.26 -24.34
N VAL A 204 11.40 8.29 -25.38
CA VAL A 204 11.95 7.12 -26.06
C VAL A 204 13.13 6.58 -25.26
N ILE A 205 13.24 5.27 -25.10
CA ILE A 205 14.41 4.64 -24.50
C ILE A 205 15.58 4.68 -25.48
N GLU A 206 16.64 5.41 -25.12
CA GLU A 206 17.88 5.48 -25.88
C GLU A 206 18.77 4.26 -25.57
N ASP A 207 19.00 3.99 -24.28
CA ASP A 207 19.82 2.87 -23.82
C ASP A 207 19.16 2.16 -22.62
N LEU A 208 19.16 0.82 -22.64
CA LEU A 208 18.81 -0.01 -21.47
C LEU A 208 20.08 -0.73 -20.98
N LEU A 209 20.54 -0.41 -19.77
CA LEU A 209 21.85 -0.82 -19.24
C LEU A 209 21.79 -2.05 -18.32
N ILE A 210 20.59 -2.55 -18.02
CA ILE A 210 20.38 -3.65 -17.08
C ILE A 210 19.77 -4.89 -17.73
N ARG A 211 19.98 -6.04 -17.11
CA ARG A 211 19.40 -7.33 -17.53
C ARG A 211 18.62 -7.97 -16.38
N ARG A 212 17.65 -8.84 -16.72
CA ARG A 212 16.92 -9.64 -15.72
C ARG A 212 17.89 -10.49 -14.90
N GLY A 213 17.70 -10.51 -13.58
CA GLY A 213 18.56 -11.23 -12.61
C GLY A 213 19.85 -10.51 -12.22
N GLN A 214 20.14 -9.31 -12.76
CA GLN A 214 21.31 -8.54 -12.38
C GLN A 214 21.14 -7.91 -10.98
N VAL A 215 22.19 -7.98 -10.17
CA VAL A 215 22.29 -7.26 -8.88
C VAL A 215 22.69 -5.81 -9.18
N ILE A 216 21.92 -4.86 -8.67
CA ILE A 216 22.15 -3.42 -8.82
C ILE A 216 22.18 -2.73 -7.46
N LYS A 217 22.99 -1.68 -7.36
CA LYS A 217 23.06 -0.82 -6.18
C LYS A 217 22.18 0.41 -6.35
N LYS A 218 21.82 1.03 -5.24
CA LYS A 218 21.15 2.33 -5.20
C LYS A 218 21.98 3.35 -5.96
N GLY A 219 21.35 4.02 -6.93
CA GLY A 219 21.96 5.02 -7.79
C GLY A 219 22.50 4.48 -9.13
N ASP A 220 22.58 3.16 -9.31
CA ASP A 220 22.99 2.56 -10.59
C ASP A 220 22.01 2.95 -11.70
N VAL A 221 22.56 3.28 -12.87
CA VAL A 221 21.77 3.70 -14.03
C VAL A 221 21.11 2.49 -14.65
N VAL A 222 19.79 2.58 -14.77
CA VAL A 222 18.91 1.55 -15.33
C VAL A 222 18.76 1.76 -16.82
N ALA A 223 18.29 2.95 -17.20
CA ALA A 223 17.96 3.31 -18.56
C ALA A 223 18.28 4.79 -18.78
N LYS A 224 18.61 5.13 -20.03
CA LYS A 224 18.69 6.50 -20.50
C LYS A 224 17.55 6.74 -21.49
N LEU A 225 16.87 7.84 -21.28
CA LEU A 225 15.79 8.30 -22.14
C LEU A 225 16.31 9.41 -23.07
N ASP A 226 15.75 9.49 -24.28
CA ASP A 226 16.05 10.57 -25.22
C ASP A 226 15.62 11.90 -24.62
N GLY A 227 16.59 12.78 -24.42
CA GLY A 227 16.41 14.09 -23.82
C GLY A 227 16.33 15.25 -24.78
N THR A 228 16.36 15.01 -26.10
CA THR A 228 16.62 16.06 -27.10
C THR A 228 15.65 17.23 -26.95
N TYR A 229 14.35 16.96 -26.83
CA TYR A 229 13.32 17.99 -26.63
C TYR A 229 13.43 18.69 -25.27
N ILE A 230 13.62 17.93 -24.18
CA ILE A 230 13.70 18.51 -22.82
C ILE A 230 14.92 19.42 -22.68
N ARG A 231 16.07 18.99 -23.22
CA ARG A 231 17.32 19.78 -23.20
C ARG A 231 17.23 21.02 -24.09
N ALA A 232 16.58 20.93 -25.25
CA ALA A 232 16.35 22.09 -26.11
C ALA A 232 15.45 23.12 -25.42
N ASN A 233 14.35 22.67 -24.80
CA ASN A 233 13.46 23.55 -24.05
C ASN A 233 14.17 24.18 -22.84
N LEU A 234 14.92 23.39 -22.07
CA LEU A 234 15.72 23.90 -20.95
C LEU A 234 16.68 25.00 -21.42
N LYS A 235 17.36 24.79 -22.54
CA LYS A 235 18.30 25.77 -23.08
C LYS A 235 17.60 27.07 -23.49
N VAL A 236 16.42 26.97 -24.11
CA VAL A 236 15.61 28.13 -24.48
C VAL A 236 15.21 28.92 -23.24
N GLU A 237 14.72 28.26 -22.18
CA GLU A 237 14.32 28.93 -20.94
C GLU A 237 15.52 29.52 -20.18
N GLU A 238 16.68 28.84 -20.16
CA GLU A 238 17.92 29.38 -19.59
C GLU A 238 18.38 30.65 -20.31
N ASP A 239 18.29 30.68 -21.65
CA ASP A 239 18.65 31.86 -22.44
C ASP A 239 17.66 33.01 -22.22
N GLN A 240 16.36 32.71 -22.07
CA GLN A 240 15.34 33.71 -21.69
C GLN A 240 15.60 34.27 -20.29
N LEU A 241 15.89 33.42 -19.31
CA LEU A 241 16.22 33.82 -17.94
C LEU A 241 17.47 34.71 -17.91
N ALA A 242 18.51 34.36 -18.68
CA ALA A 242 19.70 35.20 -18.80
C ALA A 242 19.37 36.58 -19.40
N ALA A 243 18.48 36.65 -20.40
CA ALA A 243 18.04 37.91 -20.98
C ALA A 243 17.22 38.76 -20.00
N ILE A 244 16.32 38.15 -19.21
CA ILE A 244 15.57 38.84 -18.14
C ILE A 244 16.52 39.39 -17.08
N ASN A 245 17.47 38.58 -16.60
CA ASN A 245 18.47 39.01 -15.62
C ASN A 245 19.28 40.23 -16.09
N LYS A 246 19.64 40.30 -17.38
CA LYS A 246 20.29 41.49 -17.96
C LYS A 246 19.37 42.71 -17.96
N ARG A 247 18.07 42.56 -18.24
CA ARG A 247 17.10 43.66 -18.16
C ARG A 247 16.93 44.16 -16.73
N ILE A 248 16.82 43.27 -15.75
CA ILE A 248 16.77 43.61 -14.32
C ILE A 248 18.05 44.33 -13.89
N LEU A 249 19.21 43.83 -14.30
CA LEU A 249 20.50 44.49 -14.03
C LEU A 249 20.55 45.89 -14.63
N ARG A 250 20.05 46.09 -15.85
CA ARG A 250 19.96 47.41 -16.48
C ARG A 250 19.07 48.37 -15.67
N ILE A 251 17.85 47.95 -15.31
CA ILE A 251 16.89 48.79 -14.58
C ILE A 251 17.39 49.13 -13.17
N SER A 252 17.92 48.14 -12.45
CA SER A 252 18.51 48.36 -11.12
C SER A 252 19.73 49.28 -11.17
N THR A 253 20.56 49.16 -12.21
CA THR A 253 21.68 50.08 -12.45
C THR A 253 21.17 51.48 -12.78
N GLU A 254 20.15 51.63 -13.62
CA GLU A 254 19.51 52.93 -13.93
C GLU A 254 19.04 53.62 -12.64
N GLN A 255 18.32 52.90 -11.79
CA GLN A 255 17.85 53.40 -10.50
C GLN A 255 19.02 53.81 -9.58
N TYR A 256 20.07 53.00 -9.51
CA TYR A 256 21.26 53.32 -8.72
C TYR A 256 21.99 54.57 -9.25
N LEU A 257 22.17 54.70 -10.56
CA LEU A 257 22.88 55.82 -11.18
C LEU A 257 22.09 57.13 -11.07
N ILE A 258 20.76 57.07 -11.13
CA ILE A 258 19.90 58.24 -10.89
C ILE A 258 20.06 58.74 -9.45
N ASN A 259 20.09 57.82 -8.48
CA ASN A 259 20.19 58.19 -7.05
C ASN A 259 21.59 58.65 -6.65
N SER A 260 22.64 58.03 -7.21
CA SER A 260 24.04 58.34 -6.90
C SER A 260 24.61 59.51 -7.70
N GLY A 261 24.11 59.72 -8.93
CA GLY A 261 24.67 60.68 -9.88
C GLY A 261 25.99 60.23 -10.52
N GLU A 262 26.41 58.97 -10.33
CA GLU A 262 27.67 58.44 -10.85
C GLU A 262 27.64 58.16 -12.37
N GLU A 263 28.81 57.97 -12.97
CA GLU A 263 28.92 57.49 -14.36
C GLU A 263 28.72 55.97 -14.44
N ILE A 264 28.36 55.47 -15.62
CA ILE A 264 28.17 54.04 -15.86
C ILE A 264 29.49 53.29 -15.58
N PRO A 265 29.52 52.30 -14.66
CA PRO A 265 30.73 51.56 -14.34
C PRO A 265 31.27 50.79 -15.56
N ARG A 266 32.60 50.77 -15.71
CA ARG A 266 33.26 50.00 -16.77
C ARG A 266 33.26 48.52 -16.41
N GLY A 267 32.71 47.68 -17.29
CA GLY A 267 32.68 46.22 -17.12
C GLY A 267 31.35 45.65 -16.63
N LEU A 268 30.23 46.36 -16.80
CA LEU A 268 28.91 45.78 -16.59
C LEU A 268 28.67 44.61 -17.56
N ASP A 269 28.12 43.51 -17.05
CA ASP A 269 27.67 42.37 -17.86
C ASP A 269 26.31 42.68 -18.52
N LEU A 270 26.33 43.67 -19.41
CA LEU A 270 25.20 44.06 -20.24
C LEU A 270 25.58 43.90 -21.70
N ASP A 271 24.59 43.54 -22.51
CA ASP A 271 24.72 43.58 -23.97
C ASP A 271 24.80 45.03 -24.48
N GLU A 272 25.38 45.19 -25.67
CA GLU A 272 25.60 46.51 -26.29
C GLU A 272 24.30 47.31 -26.44
N VAL A 273 23.19 46.63 -26.77
CA VAL A 273 21.88 47.26 -26.91
C VAL A 273 21.35 47.74 -25.56
N SER A 274 21.44 46.93 -24.51
CA SER A 274 21.06 47.34 -23.15
C SER A 274 21.90 48.50 -22.62
N LEU A 275 23.20 48.56 -22.93
CA LEU A 275 24.06 49.69 -22.57
C LEU A 275 23.65 50.98 -23.29
N ASP A 276 23.35 50.91 -24.60
CA ASP A 276 22.88 52.06 -25.39
C ASP A 276 21.52 52.59 -24.87
N ILE A 277 20.60 51.68 -24.52
CA ILE A 277 19.32 52.06 -23.91
C ILE A 277 19.55 52.75 -22.55
N LEU A 278 20.41 52.17 -21.70
CA LEU A 278 20.73 52.74 -20.38
C LEU A 278 21.31 54.15 -20.50
N SER A 279 22.29 54.35 -21.39
CA SER A 279 22.89 55.68 -21.58
C SER A 279 21.87 56.70 -22.07
N LYS A 280 21.02 56.33 -23.04
CA LYS A 280 20.00 57.24 -23.58
C LYS A 280 18.95 57.62 -22.54
N ARG A 281 18.46 56.66 -21.74
CA ARG A 281 17.50 56.94 -20.66
C ARG A 281 18.11 57.84 -19.58
N LEU A 282 19.37 57.59 -19.22
CA LEU A 282 20.08 58.40 -18.23
C LEU A 282 20.30 59.84 -18.72
N ASP A 283 20.68 60.00 -19.99
CA ASP A 283 20.85 61.30 -20.63
C ASP A 283 19.52 62.06 -20.72
N GLU A 284 18.42 61.37 -21.02
CA GLU A 284 17.07 61.96 -21.02
C GLU A 284 16.70 62.49 -19.63
N TYR A 285 16.85 61.66 -18.59
CA TYR A 285 16.56 62.04 -17.21
C TYR A 285 17.42 63.25 -16.77
N ARG A 286 18.73 63.19 -17.01
CA ARG A 286 19.67 64.27 -16.66
C ARG A 286 19.38 65.56 -17.41
N SER A 287 19.06 65.48 -18.70
CA SER A 287 18.70 66.66 -19.50
C SER A 287 17.41 67.31 -19.01
N ARG A 288 16.40 66.50 -18.64
CA ARG A 288 15.16 67.00 -18.04
C ARG A 288 15.41 67.66 -16.68
N GLN A 289 16.20 67.03 -15.82
CA GLN A 289 16.56 67.59 -14.53
C GLN A 289 17.31 68.91 -14.66
N ALA A 290 18.29 68.98 -15.58
CA ALA A 290 19.03 70.21 -15.87
C ALA A 290 18.11 71.34 -16.39
N SER A 291 17.09 71.02 -17.19
CA SER A 291 16.08 71.98 -17.64
C SER A 291 15.29 72.56 -16.45
N PHE A 292 14.77 71.70 -15.57
CA PHE A 292 14.06 72.16 -14.37
C PHE A 292 14.95 73.00 -13.46
N ASP A 293 16.22 72.62 -13.28
CA ASP A 293 17.16 73.36 -12.46
C ASP A 293 17.48 74.75 -13.07
N ALA A 294 17.52 74.86 -14.40
CA ALA A 294 17.67 76.14 -15.09
C ALA A 294 16.44 77.05 -14.89
N ASP A 295 15.22 76.50 -15.00
CA ASP A 295 13.97 77.25 -14.79
C ASP A 295 13.83 77.73 -13.34
N VAL A 296 14.11 76.85 -12.38
CA VAL A 296 14.15 77.18 -10.94
C VAL A 296 15.17 78.27 -10.65
N SER A 297 16.37 78.18 -11.26
CA SER A 297 17.43 79.18 -11.08
C SER A 297 17.02 80.54 -11.66
N LYS A 298 16.40 80.54 -12.84
CA LYS A 298 15.86 81.75 -13.48
C LYS A 298 14.80 82.42 -12.59
N LEU A 299 13.82 81.67 -12.12
CA LEU A 299 12.76 82.19 -11.22
C LEU A 299 13.34 82.73 -9.91
N LYS A 300 14.33 82.04 -9.31
CA LYS A 300 15.04 82.53 -8.12
C LYS A 300 15.72 83.87 -8.36
N GLN A 301 16.33 84.07 -9.54
CA GLN A 301 16.97 85.32 -9.91
C GLN A 301 15.96 86.46 -10.16
N GLU A 302 14.83 86.16 -10.80
CA GLU A 302 13.72 87.10 -11.00
C GLU A 302 13.11 87.52 -9.65
N ILE A 303 12.89 86.58 -8.73
CA ILE A 303 12.42 86.86 -7.37
C ILE A 303 13.42 87.75 -6.62
N SER A 304 14.72 87.47 -6.72
CA SER A 304 15.76 88.29 -6.08
C SER A 304 15.75 89.73 -6.60
N SER A 305 15.59 89.89 -7.91
CA SER A 305 15.49 91.21 -8.56
C SER A 305 14.22 91.95 -8.13
N ALA A 306 13.07 91.27 -8.14
CA ALA A 306 11.79 91.83 -7.69
C ALA A 306 11.81 92.22 -6.19
N LYS A 307 12.44 91.41 -5.34
CA LYS A 307 12.66 91.74 -3.92
C LYS A 307 13.49 93.01 -3.74
N SER A 308 14.51 93.21 -4.59
CA SER A 308 15.30 94.44 -4.58
C SER A 308 14.45 95.66 -4.98
N ALA A 309 13.56 95.51 -5.96
CA ALA A 309 12.60 96.56 -6.35
C ALA A 309 11.61 96.89 -5.21
N VAL A 310 11.14 95.90 -4.45
CA VAL A 310 10.30 96.12 -3.26
C VAL A 310 11.01 96.99 -2.22
N VAL A 311 12.32 96.78 -2.01
CA VAL A 311 13.11 97.61 -1.08
C VAL A 311 13.13 99.07 -1.55
N ILE A 312 13.40 99.31 -2.83
CA ILE A 312 13.43 100.66 -3.42
C ILE A 312 12.06 101.34 -3.32
N ALA A 313 10.98 100.65 -3.70
CA ALA A 313 9.62 101.18 -3.63
C ALA A 313 9.21 101.50 -2.18
N LYS A 314 9.66 100.69 -1.21
CA LYS A 314 9.45 100.94 0.23
C LYS A 314 10.15 102.22 0.69
N GLU A 315 11.40 102.42 0.28
CA GLU A 315 12.16 103.63 0.59
C GLU A 315 11.49 104.87 -0.01
N GLN A 316 11.07 104.81 -1.28
CA GLN A 316 10.34 105.91 -1.93
C GLN A 316 9.05 106.26 -1.21
N LEU A 317 8.24 105.25 -0.84
CA LEU A 317 7.03 105.45 -0.04
C LEU A 317 7.35 106.16 1.28
N SER A 318 8.41 105.74 1.98
CA SER A 318 8.82 106.37 3.25
C SER A 318 9.21 107.83 3.07
N VAL A 319 9.89 108.18 1.97
CA VAL A 319 10.27 109.57 1.64
C VAL A 319 9.04 110.40 1.32
N LYS A 320 8.13 109.89 0.48
CA LYS A 320 6.88 110.58 0.12
C LYS A 320 5.99 110.82 1.34
N GLN A 321 5.92 109.86 2.27
CA GLN A 321 5.20 110.01 3.53
C GLN A 321 5.79 111.14 4.41
N ARG A 322 7.12 111.21 4.53
CA ARG A 322 7.79 112.32 5.25
C ARG A 322 7.51 113.68 4.61
N ILE A 323 7.43 113.75 3.27
CA ILE A 323 7.10 114.99 2.55
C ILE A 323 5.65 115.41 2.82
N GLU A 324 4.69 114.48 2.76
CA GLU A 324 3.30 114.74 3.10
C GLU A 324 3.18 115.26 4.55
N ASP A 325 3.83 114.60 5.52
CA ASP A 325 3.82 115.00 6.92
C ASP A 325 4.37 116.44 7.11
N ALA A 326 5.46 116.78 6.42
CA ALA A 326 6.03 118.13 6.44
C ALA A 326 5.09 119.17 5.81
N ARG A 327 4.44 118.85 4.68
CA ARG A 327 3.47 119.73 4.02
C ARG A 327 2.20 119.91 4.85
N LYS A 328 1.73 118.85 5.49
CA LYS A 328 0.61 118.88 6.44
C LYS A 328 0.91 119.82 7.60
N ALA A 329 2.08 119.69 8.23
CA ALA A 329 2.48 120.55 9.33
C ALA A 329 2.56 122.05 8.93
N LEU A 330 2.99 122.36 7.71
CA LEU A 330 3.00 123.74 7.19
C LEU A 330 1.58 124.26 6.89
N PHE A 331 0.70 123.39 6.38
CA PHE A 331 -0.70 123.71 6.13
C PHE A 331 -1.47 123.95 7.44
N ASP A 332 -1.28 123.11 8.46
CA ASP A 332 -1.90 123.25 9.78
C ASP A 332 -1.50 124.57 10.46
N LYS A 333 -0.27 125.04 10.21
CA LYS A 333 0.23 126.36 10.64
C LYS A 333 -0.30 127.53 9.80
N LYS A 334 -1.13 127.28 8.79
CA LYS A 334 -1.67 128.25 7.81
C LYS A 334 -0.61 128.97 6.98
N ILE A 335 0.57 128.36 6.82
CA ILE A 335 1.70 128.91 6.02
C ILE A 335 1.75 128.24 4.63
N GLY A 336 1.25 127.01 4.50
CA GLY A 336 1.23 126.24 3.25
C GLY A 336 -0.10 126.29 2.47
N SER A 337 -0.05 126.02 1.17
CA SER A 337 -1.23 125.84 0.30
C SER A 337 -1.86 124.45 0.48
N LEU A 338 -3.20 124.38 0.55
CA LEU A 338 -3.97 123.12 0.57
C LEU A 338 -3.65 122.25 -0.65
N LEU A 339 -3.50 122.87 -1.83
CA LEU A 339 -3.17 122.15 -3.07
C LEU A 339 -1.87 121.36 -2.92
N ASN A 340 -0.82 121.98 -2.35
CA ASN A 340 0.48 121.32 -2.17
C ASN A 340 0.41 120.14 -1.19
N TYR A 341 -0.48 120.20 -0.18
CA TYR A 341 -0.71 119.07 0.72
C TYR A 341 -1.44 117.94 0.00
N LEU A 342 -2.51 118.23 -0.74
CA LEU A 342 -3.26 117.22 -1.49
C LEU A 342 -2.41 116.56 -2.59
N THR A 343 -1.57 117.32 -3.30
CA THR A 343 -0.62 116.75 -4.26
C THR A 343 0.40 115.83 -3.58
N ALA A 344 0.91 116.20 -2.41
CA ALA A 344 1.82 115.32 -1.65
C ALA A 344 1.12 114.04 -1.16
N GLN A 345 -0.16 114.14 -0.79
CA GLN A 345 -0.98 113.00 -0.42
C GLN A 345 -1.23 112.05 -1.61
N ASP A 346 -1.54 112.58 -2.79
CA ASP A 346 -1.71 111.83 -4.03
C ASP A 346 -0.41 111.10 -4.42
N ASP A 347 0.72 111.81 -4.39
CA ASP A 347 2.06 111.24 -4.60
C ASP A 347 2.36 110.06 -3.67
N ARG A 348 2.01 110.17 -2.37
CA ARG A 348 2.18 109.07 -1.41
C ARG A 348 1.26 107.90 -1.75
N LEU A 349 0.01 108.15 -2.13
CA LEU A 349 -0.93 107.09 -2.52
C LEU A 349 -0.46 106.35 -3.77
N ALA A 350 0.08 107.07 -4.77
CA ALA A 350 0.70 106.47 -5.96
C ALA A 350 1.89 105.58 -5.57
N ALA A 351 2.82 106.07 -4.75
CA ALA A 351 3.96 105.29 -4.26
C ALA A 351 3.51 104.07 -3.42
N LYS A 352 2.43 104.20 -2.64
CA LYS A 352 1.88 103.08 -1.85
C LYS A 352 1.30 102.00 -2.76
N LYS A 353 0.61 102.38 -3.83
CA LYS A 353 0.10 101.46 -4.84
C LYS A 353 1.24 100.71 -5.52
N GLU A 354 2.28 101.40 -5.97
CA GLU A 354 3.47 100.81 -6.59
C GLU A 354 4.20 99.83 -5.65
N PHE A 355 4.35 100.20 -4.37
CA PHE A 355 4.90 99.29 -3.36
C PHE A 355 4.04 98.03 -3.17
N ALA A 356 2.71 98.16 -3.17
CA ALA A 356 1.83 97.00 -3.08
C ALA A 356 1.89 96.12 -4.34
N GLU A 357 1.99 96.72 -5.52
CA GLU A 357 2.15 96.01 -6.80
C GLU A 357 3.44 95.19 -6.84
N THR A 358 4.57 95.78 -6.43
CA THR A 358 5.86 95.06 -6.37
C THR A 358 5.85 93.89 -5.37
N ILE A 359 5.16 94.01 -4.24
CA ILE A 359 4.93 92.88 -3.32
C ILE A 359 4.14 91.77 -4.01
N ASN A 360 3.07 92.12 -4.73
CA ASN A 360 2.26 91.14 -5.45
C ASN A 360 3.08 90.44 -6.53
N THR A 361 3.97 91.14 -7.23
CA THR A 361 4.89 90.52 -8.20
C THR A 361 5.79 89.48 -7.53
N VAL A 362 6.40 89.79 -6.38
CA VAL A 362 7.22 88.82 -5.62
C VAL A 362 6.38 87.61 -5.21
N LYS A 363 5.15 87.83 -4.75
CA LYS A 363 4.23 86.75 -4.37
C LYS A 363 3.91 85.85 -5.56
N ASN A 364 3.59 86.41 -6.72
CA ASN A 364 3.27 85.64 -7.92
C ASN A 364 4.47 84.79 -8.38
N LEU A 365 5.66 85.39 -8.49
CA LEU A 365 6.88 84.66 -8.85
C LEU A 365 7.22 83.58 -7.82
N SER A 366 6.99 83.83 -6.52
CA SER A 366 7.21 82.80 -5.49
C SER A 366 6.25 81.62 -5.62
N SER A 367 5.00 81.86 -6.01
CA SER A 367 4.05 80.78 -6.32
C SER A 367 4.46 80.00 -7.57
N GLU A 368 4.92 80.68 -8.61
CA GLU A 368 5.46 80.04 -9.83
C GLU A 368 6.68 79.17 -9.53
N LEU A 369 7.58 79.64 -8.66
CA LEU A 369 8.72 78.84 -8.20
C LEU A 369 8.28 77.57 -7.47
N VAL A 370 7.30 77.67 -6.57
CA VAL A 370 6.78 76.49 -5.86
C VAL A 370 6.14 75.50 -6.84
N SER A 371 5.39 75.98 -7.83
CA SER A 371 4.83 75.14 -8.89
C SER A 371 5.91 74.43 -9.70
N ALA A 372 6.96 75.15 -10.13
CA ALA A 372 8.08 74.56 -10.88
C ALA A 372 8.86 73.52 -10.05
N GLU A 373 9.08 73.78 -8.76
CA GLU A 373 9.71 72.81 -7.86
C GLU A 373 8.83 71.58 -7.64
N ALA A 374 7.50 71.76 -7.55
CA ALA A 374 6.53 70.67 -7.46
C ALA A 374 6.46 69.84 -8.75
N GLU A 375 6.49 70.46 -9.93
CA GLU A 375 6.56 69.77 -11.22
C GLU A 375 7.84 68.93 -11.34
N ARG A 376 8.99 69.48 -10.93
CA ARG A 376 10.25 68.72 -10.87
C ARG A 376 10.12 67.50 -9.96
N GLN A 377 9.52 67.66 -8.78
CA GLN A 377 9.34 66.55 -7.83
C GLN A 377 8.34 65.51 -8.34
N ALA A 378 7.28 65.93 -9.02
CA ALA A 378 6.32 65.04 -9.67
C ALA A 378 7.00 64.22 -10.77
N PHE A 379 7.85 64.84 -11.61
CA PHE A 379 8.64 64.14 -12.61
C PHE A 379 9.56 63.06 -12.00
N VAL A 380 10.29 63.39 -10.93
CA VAL A 380 11.15 62.41 -10.25
C VAL A 380 10.33 61.26 -9.66
N ALA A 381 9.19 61.56 -9.04
CA ALA A 381 8.30 60.55 -8.49
C ALA A 381 7.72 59.64 -9.60
N GLU A 382 7.26 60.22 -10.70
CA GLU A 382 6.74 59.50 -11.87
C GLU A 382 7.80 58.59 -12.49
N TRP A 383 9.02 59.10 -12.70
CA TRP A 383 10.13 58.30 -13.22
C TRP A 383 10.49 57.14 -12.29
N SER A 384 10.52 57.38 -10.97
CA SER A 384 10.80 56.33 -9.99
C SER A 384 9.70 55.27 -9.93
N ALA A 385 8.44 55.67 -10.12
CA ALA A 385 7.31 54.76 -10.18
C ALA A 385 7.34 53.91 -11.46
N ASP A 386 7.64 54.51 -12.62
CA ASP A 386 7.83 53.79 -13.89
C ASP A 386 8.93 52.73 -13.78
N LEU A 387 10.09 53.08 -13.20
CA LEU A 387 11.18 52.11 -12.99
C LEU A 387 10.77 50.99 -12.03
N ALA A 388 10.06 51.31 -10.95
CA ALA A 388 9.60 50.31 -9.99
C ALA A 388 8.57 49.34 -10.61
N GLU A 389 7.65 49.85 -11.44
CA GLU A 389 6.68 49.04 -12.17
C GLU A 389 7.35 48.13 -13.19
N GLN A 390 8.30 48.66 -13.98
CA GLN A 390 9.08 47.86 -14.92
C GLN A 390 9.92 46.80 -14.22
N LEU A 391 10.55 47.14 -13.09
CA LEU A 391 11.34 46.18 -12.30
C LEU A 391 10.45 45.07 -11.76
N ALA A 392 9.32 45.40 -11.13
CA ALA A 392 8.39 44.41 -10.59
C ALA A 392 7.90 43.45 -11.68
N LYS A 393 7.59 43.96 -12.89
CA LYS A 393 7.18 43.14 -14.03
C LYS A 393 8.28 42.17 -14.50
N GLU A 394 9.52 42.64 -14.59
CA GLU A 394 10.64 41.75 -14.98
C GLU A 394 11.00 40.77 -13.87
N GLU A 395 10.87 41.14 -12.58
CA GLU A 395 11.07 40.24 -11.44
C GLU A 395 9.99 39.14 -11.36
N GLU A 396 8.74 39.48 -11.66
CA GLU A 396 7.65 38.50 -11.79
C GLU A 396 7.95 37.50 -12.91
N ALA A 397 8.30 37.99 -14.11
CA ALA A 397 8.71 37.15 -15.23
C ALA A 397 9.95 36.31 -14.90
N ASN A 398 10.94 36.87 -14.21
CA ASN A 398 12.12 36.15 -13.76
C ASN A 398 11.73 34.98 -12.85
N SER A 399 10.83 35.21 -11.90
CA SER A 399 10.37 34.19 -10.96
C SER A 399 9.62 33.07 -11.67
N GLU A 400 8.74 33.40 -12.63
CA GLU A 400 8.00 32.43 -13.43
C GLU A 400 8.94 31.54 -14.27
N ILE A 401 9.84 32.15 -15.03
CA ILE A 401 10.79 31.42 -15.89
C ILE A 401 11.80 30.63 -15.05
N HIS A 402 12.23 31.16 -13.90
CA HIS A 402 13.13 30.44 -13.00
C HIS A 402 12.53 29.13 -12.51
N GLU A 403 11.24 29.13 -12.12
CA GLU A 403 10.54 27.92 -11.70
C GLU A 403 10.39 26.92 -12.86
N GLU A 404 10.12 27.40 -14.08
CA GLU A 404 10.07 26.51 -15.26
C GLU A 404 11.44 25.90 -15.58
N VAL A 405 12.53 26.68 -15.45
CA VAL A 405 13.91 26.16 -15.56
C VAL A 405 14.18 25.09 -14.51
N VAL A 406 13.82 25.32 -13.23
CA VAL A 406 14.01 24.32 -12.16
C VAL A 406 13.25 23.02 -12.48
N LYS A 407 12.02 23.13 -12.98
CA LYS A 407 11.20 22.01 -13.42
C LYS A 407 11.83 21.25 -14.60
N LEU A 408 12.29 21.94 -15.63
CA LEU A 408 12.95 21.34 -16.79
C LEU A 408 14.32 20.73 -16.45
N GLN A 409 15.06 21.34 -15.53
CA GLN A 409 16.30 20.78 -14.99
C GLN A 409 16.02 19.48 -14.26
N ARG A 410 14.94 19.42 -13.46
CA ARG A 410 14.53 18.19 -12.79
C ARG A 410 14.15 17.10 -13.79
N GLN A 411 13.34 17.42 -14.79
CA GLN A 411 13.00 16.49 -15.86
C GLN A 411 14.24 16.00 -16.62
N THR A 412 15.23 16.87 -16.83
CA THR A 412 16.50 16.50 -17.48
C THR A 412 17.30 15.51 -16.63
N GLN A 413 17.28 15.63 -15.29
CA GLN A 413 17.89 14.65 -14.39
C GLN A 413 17.16 13.30 -14.45
N ASP A 414 15.82 13.35 -14.52
CA ASP A 414 14.95 12.18 -14.54
C ASP A 414 15.01 11.40 -15.89
N LEU A 415 15.59 11.98 -16.95
CA LEU A 415 15.95 11.25 -18.18
C LEU A 415 16.94 10.10 -17.93
N THR A 416 17.76 10.21 -16.88
CA THR A 416 18.63 9.12 -16.45
C THR A 416 17.98 8.38 -15.29
N MET A 417 17.30 7.29 -15.61
CA MET A 417 16.62 6.50 -14.60
C MET A 417 17.64 5.74 -13.75
N ARG A 418 17.52 5.87 -12.43
CA ARG A 418 18.41 5.23 -11.45
C ARG A 418 17.65 4.35 -10.48
N SER A 419 18.33 3.33 -9.95
CA SER A 419 17.74 2.49 -8.92
C SER A 419 17.58 3.25 -7.59
N PRO A 420 16.38 3.27 -6.98
CA PRO A 420 16.17 3.92 -5.68
C PRO A 420 16.70 3.09 -4.50
N VAL A 421 16.92 1.78 -4.69
CA VAL A 421 17.30 0.81 -3.65
C VAL A 421 18.33 -0.19 -4.18
N ASP A 422 19.06 -0.84 -3.27
CA ASP A 422 19.87 -2.01 -3.61
C ASP A 422 18.95 -3.21 -3.84
N GLY A 423 19.15 -3.95 -4.93
CA GLY A 423 18.27 -5.06 -5.27
C GLY A 423 18.66 -5.87 -6.49
N VAL A 424 17.86 -6.89 -6.76
CA VAL A 424 17.97 -7.74 -7.96
C VAL A 424 16.79 -7.43 -8.88
N VAL A 425 17.07 -7.31 -10.18
CA VAL A 425 16.05 -7.09 -11.21
C VAL A 425 15.22 -8.37 -11.38
N LEU A 426 13.97 -8.36 -10.90
CA LEU A 426 13.04 -9.48 -11.01
C LEU A 426 12.43 -9.57 -12.41
N ASP A 427 11.88 -8.45 -12.86
CA ASP A 427 11.22 -8.37 -14.16
C ASP A 427 11.52 -7.04 -14.85
N LEU A 428 11.56 -7.12 -16.17
CA LEU A 428 11.70 -6.01 -17.10
C LEU A 428 10.51 -6.17 -18.06
N PRO A 429 9.42 -5.39 -17.89
CA PRO A 429 8.32 -5.33 -18.85
C PRO A 429 8.84 -5.10 -20.27
N SER A 430 8.02 -5.30 -21.31
CA SER A 430 8.39 -5.33 -22.74
C SER A 430 8.92 -4.01 -23.34
N VAL A 431 9.78 -3.30 -22.62
CA VAL A 431 10.49 -2.09 -23.03
C VAL A 431 11.81 -2.49 -23.68
N THR A 432 11.96 -2.10 -24.94
CA THR A 432 13.18 -2.32 -25.72
C THR A 432 13.79 -0.97 -26.09
N VAL A 433 15.06 -0.95 -26.46
CA VAL A 433 15.68 0.26 -27.04
C VAL A 433 14.82 0.73 -28.22
N GLY A 434 14.48 2.02 -28.25
CA GLY A 434 13.59 2.63 -29.25
C GLY A 434 12.09 2.58 -28.95
N SER A 435 11.65 1.91 -27.87
CA SER A 435 10.23 1.96 -27.47
C SER A 435 9.89 3.28 -26.76
N ILE A 436 8.67 3.78 -26.99
CA ILE A 436 8.13 4.96 -26.32
C ILE A 436 7.50 4.52 -25.00
N VAL A 437 7.87 5.18 -23.91
CA VAL A 437 7.34 4.94 -22.57
C VAL A 437 6.50 6.13 -22.14
N LYS A 438 5.40 5.90 -21.42
CA LYS A 438 4.59 6.95 -20.81
C LYS A 438 4.96 7.18 -19.35
N GLU A 439 4.68 8.38 -18.86
CA GLU A 439 4.81 8.68 -17.43
C GLU A 439 3.95 7.73 -16.59
N GLY A 440 4.53 7.19 -15.51
CA GLY A 440 3.92 6.20 -14.63
C GLY A 440 3.99 4.75 -15.12
N GLU A 441 4.48 4.50 -16.33
CA GLU A 441 4.61 3.14 -16.86
C GLU A 441 5.75 2.39 -16.16
N PRO A 442 5.54 1.14 -15.71
CA PRO A 442 6.56 0.37 -15.01
C PRO A 442 7.70 -0.03 -15.95
N MET A 443 8.93 0.36 -15.59
CA MET A 443 10.14 0.06 -16.35
C MET A 443 10.84 -1.20 -15.88
N LEU A 444 10.79 -1.47 -14.58
CA LEU A 444 11.33 -2.69 -13.99
C LEU A 444 10.79 -2.93 -12.58
N THR A 445 10.92 -4.17 -12.12
CA THR A 445 10.60 -4.58 -10.75
C THR A 445 11.86 -5.02 -10.01
N LEU A 446 12.15 -4.40 -8.87
CA LEU A 446 13.28 -4.73 -8.00
C LEU A 446 12.85 -5.50 -6.77
N VAL A 447 13.61 -6.54 -6.44
CA VAL A 447 13.56 -7.20 -5.14
C VAL A 447 14.73 -6.69 -4.32
N ARG A 448 14.45 -6.10 -3.16
CA ARG A 448 15.50 -5.57 -2.27
C ARG A 448 16.41 -6.67 -1.76
N THR A 449 17.72 -6.43 -1.76
CA THR A 449 18.70 -7.30 -1.11
C THR A 449 18.84 -6.90 0.36
N ASN A 450 19.23 -7.83 1.25
CA ASN A 450 19.41 -7.57 2.69
C ASN A 450 18.15 -7.13 3.46
N VAL A 451 16.97 -7.54 3.02
CA VAL A 451 15.75 -7.39 3.84
C VAL A 451 15.62 -8.55 4.83
N PRO A 452 15.12 -8.31 6.07
CA PRO A 452 14.85 -9.39 6.99
C PRO A 452 13.82 -10.34 6.38
N LEU A 453 14.23 -11.61 6.23
CA LEU A 453 13.34 -12.65 5.73
C LEU A 453 12.46 -13.11 6.88
N ALA A 454 11.16 -13.22 6.61
CA ALA A 454 10.21 -13.83 7.53
C ALA A 454 9.67 -15.09 6.89
N LEU A 455 9.48 -16.12 7.69
CA LEU A 455 8.83 -17.34 7.23
C LEU A 455 7.32 -17.12 7.31
N GLU A 456 6.64 -17.14 6.17
CA GLU A 456 5.18 -17.21 6.14
C GLU A 456 4.79 -18.68 6.19
N VAL A 457 3.90 -19.06 7.10
CA VAL A 457 3.46 -20.44 7.31
C VAL A 457 1.96 -20.54 7.12
N ASP A 458 1.52 -21.62 6.48
CA ASP A 458 0.11 -21.97 6.36
C ASP A 458 -0.28 -22.93 7.49
N VAL A 459 -1.24 -22.49 8.29
CA VAL A 459 -1.76 -23.20 9.46
C VAL A 459 -3.17 -23.71 9.14
N ASP A 460 -3.44 -24.98 9.44
CA ASP A 460 -4.76 -25.58 9.29
C ASP A 460 -5.77 -24.89 10.25
N PRO A 461 -7.01 -24.59 9.80
CA PRO A 461 -8.06 -24.02 10.66
C PRO A 461 -8.32 -24.79 11.96
N LYS A 462 -8.00 -26.09 12.02
CA LYS A 462 -8.11 -26.90 13.23
C LYS A 462 -7.13 -26.47 14.33
N ASP A 463 -5.96 -25.97 13.93
CA ASP A 463 -4.85 -25.72 14.84
C ASP A 463 -4.67 -24.22 15.17
N VAL A 464 -5.38 -23.32 14.48
CA VAL A 464 -5.29 -21.86 14.70
C VAL A 464 -5.67 -21.44 16.12
N SER A 465 -6.59 -22.14 16.75
CA SER A 465 -7.09 -21.81 18.10
C SER A 465 -6.03 -21.99 19.19
N ASP A 466 -5.06 -22.87 18.96
CA ASP A 466 -3.99 -23.19 19.91
C ASP A 466 -2.77 -22.26 19.73
N LEU A 467 -2.73 -21.45 18.66
CA LEU A 467 -1.63 -20.54 18.38
C LEU A 467 -1.68 -19.29 19.26
N ARG A 468 -0.51 -18.88 19.76
CA ARG A 468 -0.33 -17.62 20.50
C ARG A 468 0.78 -16.79 19.89
N ILE A 469 0.51 -15.50 19.69
CA ILE A 469 1.54 -14.54 19.27
C ILE A 469 2.64 -14.50 20.33
N GLY A 470 3.89 -14.58 19.89
CA GLY A 470 5.09 -14.67 20.72
C GLY A 470 5.52 -16.10 21.06
N ALA A 471 4.81 -17.13 20.59
CA ALA A 471 5.21 -18.52 20.78
C ALA A 471 6.56 -18.82 20.10
N ASP A 472 7.38 -19.64 20.77
CA ASP A 472 8.63 -20.12 20.20
C ASP A 472 8.33 -21.15 19.11
N VAL A 473 8.99 -20.97 17.97
CA VAL A 473 8.83 -21.79 16.77
C VAL A 473 10.17 -22.39 16.40
N SER A 474 10.17 -23.68 16.10
CA SER A 474 11.32 -24.41 15.59
C SER A 474 11.19 -24.53 14.07
N VAL A 475 12.05 -23.85 13.31
CA VAL A 475 11.99 -23.83 11.84
C VAL A 475 13.01 -24.81 11.26
N LYS A 476 12.51 -25.79 10.51
CA LYS A 476 13.29 -26.81 9.81
C LYS A 476 13.33 -26.46 8.33
N LEU A 477 14.52 -26.18 7.80
CA LEU A 477 14.71 -25.87 6.38
C LEU A 477 14.65 -27.15 5.54
N ASP A 478 13.89 -27.16 4.45
CA ASP A 478 13.83 -28.33 3.58
C ASP A 478 15.13 -28.51 2.77
N ALA A 479 15.80 -27.39 2.48
CA ALA A 479 17.07 -27.36 1.74
C ALA A 479 18.29 -27.81 2.59
N LEU A 480 18.13 -27.97 3.91
CA LEU A 480 19.23 -28.31 4.83
C LEU A 480 18.78 -29.43 5.80
N PRO A 481 19.46 -30.59 5.83
CA PRO A 481 19.08 -31.69 6.73
C PRO A 481 19.12 -31.28 8.22
N PHE A 482 17.95 -31.08 8.83
CA PHE A 482 17.81 -30.62 10.22
C PHE A 482 18.45 -31.58 11.25
N GLN A 483 18.60 -32.86 10.91
CA GLN A 483 19.26 -33.85 11.79
C GLN A 483 20.74 -33.55 12.03
N GLN A 484 21.41 -32.90 11.07
CA GLN A 484 22.84 -32.59 11.14
C GLN A 484 23.10 -31.16 11.62
N PHE A 485 22.21 -30.23 11.25
CA PHE A 485 22.43 -28.79 11.43
C PHE A 485 21.50 -28.13 12.45
N GLY A 486 20.57 -28.90 13.03
CA GLY A 486 19.59 -28.39 13.99
C GLY A 486 18.44 -27.64 13.32
N ASP A 487 17.55 -27.13 14.16
CA ASP A 487 16.43 -26.26 13.83
C ASP A 487 16.79 -24.77 14.07
N LEU A 488 16.17 -23.89 13.29
CA LEU A 488 16.31 -22.45 13.46
C LEU A 488 15.26 -21.96 14.46
N PRO A 489 15.66 -21.40 15.62
CA PRO A 489 14.70 -20.81 16.54
C PRO A 489 14.09 -19.55 15.94
N GLY A 490 12.78 -19.43 16.02
CA GLY A 490 12.01 -18.27 15.58
C GLY A 490 10.86 -17.95 16.53
N LYS A 491 10.21 -16.82 16.32
CA LYS A 491 9.03 -16.42 17.09
C LYS A 491 7.86 -16.11 16.19
N LEU A 492 6.68 -16.60 16.55
CA LEU A 492 5.44 -16.29 15.84
C LEU A 492 5.03 -14.85 16.15
N ILE A 493 5.19 -13.93 15.20
CA ILE A 493 4.89 -12.50 15.40
C ILE A 493 3.49 -12.10 14.96
N PHE A 494 2.88 -12.87 14.05
CA PHE A 494 1.59 -12.54 13.46
C PHE A 494 0.86 -13.81 13.02
N VAL A 495 -0.47 -13.79 13.14
CA VAL A 495 -1.39 -14.79 12.57
C VAL A 495 -2.54 -14.02 11.93
N SER A 496 -2.95 -14.41 10.74
CA SER A 496 -4.09 -13.78 10.06
C SER A 496 -5.39 -14.00 10.85
N ASN A 497 -6.25 -12.99 10.87
CA ASN A 497 -7.57 -13.12 11.50
C ASN A 497 -8.59 -13.83 10.59
N ASP A 498 -8.23 -14.05 9.32
CA ASP A 498 -9.06 -14.69 8.30
C ASP A 498 -8.26 -15.70 7.48
N THR A 499 -8.96 -16.62 6.84
CA THR A 499 -8.39 -17.67 5.99
C THR A 499 -8.12 -17.16 4.58
N PHE A 500 -6.98 -17.58 4.01
CA PHE A 500 -6.68 -17.38 2.61
C PHE A 500 -7.17 -18.60 1.80
N PRO A 501 -7.80 -18.39 0.62
CA PRO A 501 -8.37 -19.45 -0.20
C PRO A 501 -7.32 -20.27 -0.99
N GLU A 502 -6.06 -19.86 -0.93
CA GLU A 502 -4.94 -20.47 -1.63
C GLU A 502 -3.73 -20.57 -0.68
N SER A 503 -3.10 -21.74 -0.64
CA SER A 503 -1.86 -21.99 0.10
C SER A 503 -0.67 -21.26 -0.56
N LEU A 504 0.40 -21.05 0.19
CA LEU A 504 1.71 -20.57 -0.28
C LEU A 504 2.29 -21.41 -1.44
N ASP A 505 1.85 -22.67 -1.58
CA ASP A 505 2.22 -23.58 -2.67
C ASP A 505 1.19 -23.64 -3.82
N GLY A 506 0.10 -22.86 -3.77
CA GLY A 506 -0.91 -22.76 -4.83
C GLY A 506 -2.08 -23.75 -4.72
N GLU A 507 -2.17 -24.51 -3.61
CA GLU A 507 -3.30 -25.42 -3.36
C GLU A 507 -4.56 -24.66 -2.92
N LYS A 508 -5.71 -25.00 -3.49
CA LYS A 508 -7.01 -24.42 -3.08
C LYS A 508 -7.47 -25.01 -1.76
N GLY A 509 -7.68 -24.18 -0.76
CA GLY A 509 -8.08 -24.58 0.59
C GLY A 509 -8.21 -23.35 1.49
N ALA A 510 -8.68 -23.52 2.73
CA ALA A 510 -8.77 -22.43 3.70
C ALA A 510 -7.60 -22.54 4.68
N TRP A 511 -6.64 -21.59 4.61
CA TRP A 511 -5.42 -21.62 5.42
C TRP A 511 -5.24 -20.32 6.20
N TYR A 512 -4.87 -20.40 7.48
CA TYR A 512 -4.47 -19.23 8.25
C TYR A 512 -2.99 -18.94 8.03
N ARG A 513 -2.63 -17.68 7.81
CA ARG A 513 -1.24 -17.30 7.56
C ARG A 513 -0.56 -16.83 8.83
N GLY A 514 0.37 -17.62 9.32
CA GLY A 514 1.31 -17.23 10.37
C GLY A 514 2.55 -16.55 9.78
N ARG A 515 3.17 -15.65 10.53
CA ARG A 515 4.48 -15.09 10.21
C ARG A 515 5.43 -15.33 11.36
N VAL A 516 6.54 -15.99 11.06
CA VAL A 516 7.59 -16.33 12.01
C VAL A 516 8.82 -15.49 11.69
N GLU A 517 9.27 -14.73 12.67
CA GLU A 517 10.51 -13.95 12.60
C GLU A 517 11.66 -14.81 13.14
N ILE A 518 12.79 -14.81 12.42
CA ILE A 518 14.01 -15.54 12.79
C ILE A 518 15.10 -14.51 13.04
N SER A 519 15.86 -14.68 14.12
CA SER A 519 16.89 -13.70 14.49
C SER A 519 18.05 -13.71 13.48
N PRO A 520 18.60 -12.55 13.10
CA PRO A 520 19.74 -12.47 12.18
C PRO A 520 21.01 -13.19 12.66
N GLU A 521 21.14 -13.42 13.97
CA GLU A 521 22.25 -14.18 14.57
C GLU A 521 22.15 -15.68 14.27
N ASP A 522 20.95 -16.23 14.36
CA ASP A 522 20.68 -17.65 14.09
C ASP A 522 20.82 -17.98 12.60
N ILE A 523 20.47 -17.02 11.73
CA ILE A 523 20.71 -17.13 10.27
C ILE A 523 22.22 -17.15 9.96
N ARG A 524 23.05 -16.44 10.75
CA ARG A 524 24.51 -16.44 10.60
C ARG A 524 25.18 -17.71 11.13
N ALA A 525 24.49 -18.50 11.94
CA ALA A 525 24.97 -19.79 12.44
C ALA A 525 24.92 -20.91 11.37
N LEU A 526 24.28 -20.64 10.22
CA LEU A 526 24.21 -21.56 9.09
C LEU A 526 25.60 -21.79 8.43
N PRO A 527 25.81 -22.91 7.70
CA PRO A 527 27.10 -23.26 7.12
C PRO A 527 27.68 -22.16 6.23
N LYS A 528 29.01 -21.97 6.27
CA LYS A 528 29.72 -20.97 5.45
C LYS A 528 29.43 -21.19 3.96
N GLY A 529 28.68 -20.26 3.35
CA GLY A 529 28.28 -20.30 1.93
C GLY A 529 26.79 -20.55 1.68
N PHE A 530 26.02 -20.96 2.69
CA PHE A 530 24.56 -21.10 2.57
C PHE A 530 23.89 -19.74 2.86
N HIS A 531 23.08 -19.27 1.91
CA HIS A 531 22.36 -18.01 2.03
C HIS A 531 20.86 -18.29 1.88
N LEU A 532 20.08 -17.77 2.83
CA LEU A 532 18.64 -17.87 2.79
C LEU A 532 18.10 -16.95 1.69
N THR A 533 17.29 -17.48 0.77
CA THR A 533 16.71 -16.74 -0.35
C THR A 533 15.19 -16.63 -0.20
N PRO A 534 14.57 -15.53 -0.68
CA PRO A 534 13.12 -15.46 -0.81
C PRO A 534 12.61 -16.63 -1.66
N GLY A 535 11.58 -17.30 -1.18
CA GLY A 535 10.93 -18.42 -1.84
C GLY A 535 11.39 -19.81 -1.40
N MET A 536 12.37 -19.92 -0.51
CA MET A 536 12.78 -21.20 0.07
C MET A 536 11.67 -21.79 0.96
N LEU A 537 11.49 -23.11 0.91
CA LEU A 537 10.50 -23.83 1.72
C LEU A 537 11.08 -24.28 3.06
N ALA A 538 10.23 -24.27 4.08
CA ALA A 538 10.56 -24.76 5.41
C ALA A 538 9.32 -25.24 6.15
N THR A 539 9.52 -26.14 7.10
CA THR A 539 8.49 -26.61 8.03
C THR A 539 8.70 -25.94 9.39
N ALA A 540 7.66 -25.33 9.93
CA ALA A 540 7.67 -24.67 11.23
C ALA A 540 6.89 -25.49 12.26
N ASP A 541 7.57 -25.91 13.31
CA ASP A 541 6.96 -26.54 14.47
C ASP A 541 6.69 -25.47 15.54
N LEU A 542 5.43 -25.06 15.65
CA LEU A 542 4.97 -24.03 16.59
C LEU A 542 4.69 -24.67 17.96
N LYS A 543 5.32 -24.17 19.03
CA LYS A 543 5.07 -24.66 20.40
C LYS A 543 3.78 -24.04 20.94
N VAL A 544 2.69 -24.81 20.96
CA VAL A 544 1.34 -24.34 21.32
C VAL A 544 0.98 -24.53 22.79
N GLY A 545 1.81 -25.23 23.56
CA GLY A 545 1.63 -25.35 25.01
C GLY A 545 2.28 -26.60 25.58
N GLN A 546 2.00 -26.87 26.86
CA GLN A 546 2.48 -28.03 27.57
C GLN A 546 1.31 -28.89 28.03
N ARG A 547 1.32 -30.17 27.68
CA ARG A 547 0.33 -31.15 28.13
C ARG A 547 0.98 -32.07 29.16
N ARG A 548 0.22 -32.47 30.18
CA ARG A 548 0.69 -33.46 31.15
C ARG A 548 0.72 -34.84 30.51
N LEU A 549 1.73 -35.64 30.84
CA LEU A 549 1.91 -36.96 30.23
C LEU A 549 0.72 -37.89 30.52
N VAL A 550 0.10 -37.77 31.70
CA VAL A 550 -1.13 -38.50 32.06
C VAL A 550 -2.29 -38.26 31.08
N THR A 551 -2.36 -37.09 30.45
CA THR A 551 -3.45 -36.73 29.52
C THR A 551 -3.45 -37.57 28.26
N TYR A 552 -2.30 -38.07 27.80
CA TYR A 552 -2.25 -38.98 26.65
C TYR A 552 -2.91 -40.33 26.93
N PHE A 553 -2.91 -40.78 28.19
CA PHE A 553 -3.55 -42.04 28.61
C PHE A 553 -5.01 -41.85 29.03
N THR A 554 -5.36 -40.71 29.64
CA THR A 554 -6.71 -40.48 30.17
C THR A 554 -7.67 -39.84 29.17
N ASN A 555 -7.19 -38.95 28.29
CA ASN A 555 -8.05 -38.25 27.32
C ASN A 555 -8.83 -39.19 26.36
N PRO A 556 -8.27 -40.29 25.80
CA PRO A 556 -9.06 -41.21 24.98
C PRO A 556 -10.21 -41.87 25.76
N ILE A 557 -9.99 -42.20 27.04
CA ILE A 557 -11.03 -42.79 27.91
C ILE A 557 -12.12 -41.76 28.20
N VAL A 558 -11.73 -40.54 28.56
CA VAL A 558 -12.67 -39.44 28.87
C VAL A 558 -13.46 -39.02 27.63
N LYS A 559 -12.81 -38.91 26.47
CA LYS A 559 -13.46 -38.52 25.21
C LYS A 559 -14.51 -39.55 24.77
N ASN A 560 -14.18 -40.84 24.87
CA ASN A 560 -15.14 -41.91 24.57
C ASN A 560 -16.30 -41.94 25.59
N PHE A 561 -16.01 -41.74 26.87
CA PHE A 561 -17.03 -41.68 27.91
C PHE A 561 -17.98 -40.49 27.71
N GLN A 562 -17.45 -39.30 27.40
CA GLN A 562 -18.26 -38.10 27.13
C GLN A 562 -19.10 -38.23 25.85
N GLN A 563 -18.56 -38.85 24.79
CA GLN A 563 -19.32 -39.12 23.57
C GLN A 563 -20.43 -40.17 23.77
N SER A 564 -20.26 -41.09 24.73
CA SER A 564 -21.29 -42.09 25.06
C SER A 564 -22.45 -41.54 25.91
N PHE A 565 -22.30 -40.35 26.52
CA PHE A 565 -23.34 -39.69 27.32
C PHE A 565 -24.04 -38.53 26.59
N GLN A 566 -23.75 -38.30 25.31
CA GLN A 566 -24.51 -37.37 24.47
C GLN A 566 -25.51 -38.16 23.64
N GLU A 567 -26.81 -37.99 23.92
CA GLU A 567 -27.84 -38.39 22.97
C GLU A 567 -27.70 -37.54 21.70
N PRO A 568 -27.68 -38.15 20.50
CA PRO A 568 -27.75 -37.40 19.26
C PRO A 568 -29.18 -36.86 19.08
N ASP A 569 -29.32 -35.53 18.94
CA ASP A 569 -30.53 -34.90 18.37
C ASP A 569 -30.64 -35.17 16.86
#